data_AF-Q05D76-F1
#
_entry.id   AF-Q05D76-F1
#
_cell.length_a   1.000
_cell.length_b   1.000
_cell.length_c   1.000
_cell.angle_alpha   90.00
_cell.angle_beta   90.00
_cell.angle_gamma   90.00
#
_symmetry.space_group_name_H-M   'P 1'
#
loop_
_entity.id
_entity.type
_entity.pdbx_description
1 polymer ?
#
loop_
_entity_poly.entity_id
_entity_poly.type
_entity_poly.pdbx_seq_one_letter_code
_entity_poly.pdbx_strand_id
1 'polypeptide(L)'
;MLRRILQRTPGRVGSQGSDLDSSATPINTVDVNNESSSEGFICPQCMKSLGSADELFKHYEAVHDAGNDSGHGGESNLALKRDDVTLLRQEVQDLQASLKEEKWYSEELKKELEKYQGLQQQEAKPDGLVTDSSAELQSLEQQLEEAQTENFNIKQMKDLFEQKAAQLATEIADIKSKYDEERSLREAAEQKVTRLTEELNKEATVIQDLKTELLQRPGIEDVAVLKKELVQVQTLMDNMTLERERESEKLKDECKKLQSQYASSEATISQLRSELAKGPQEVAVYVQELQKLKSSVNELTQKKKKKKKKK
;
A
#
# COMPACT_ATOMS: atom_id res chain seq x y z
N MET A 1 18.53 18.25 50.60
CA MET A 1 17.14 18.68 50.37
C MET A 1 16.28 17.42 50.26
N LEU A 2 15.30 17.30 51.16
CA LEU A 2 14.08 16.44 51.17
C LEU A 2 14.24 14.95 50.80
N ARG A 3 14.58 14.06 51.76
CA ARG A 3 13.72 13.16 52.63
C ARG A 3 13.13 11.94 51.86
N ARG A 4 13.54 10.66 51.97
CA ARG A 4 13.94 9.69 53.05
C ARG A 4 12.73 8.99 53.74
N ILE A 5 12.85 7.65 53.93
CA ILE A 5 12.28 6.72 54.98
C ILE A 5 11.38 5.58 54.39
N LEU A 6 11.84 4.31 54.32
CA LEU A 6 11.81 3.18 55.32
C LEU A 6 10.43 2.46 55.39
N GLN A 7 10.28 1.16 55.05
CA GLN A 7 10.53 -0.09 55.81
C GLN A 7 9.24 -0.79 56.31
N ARG A 8 9.27 -2.15 56.30
CA ARG A 8 8.56 -3.17 57.14
C ARG A 8 7.17 -3.74 56.74
N THR A 9 7.13 -5.07 56.68
CA THR A 9 6.01 -6.05 56.79
C THR A 9 5.61 -6.26 58.29
N PRO A 10 4.78 -7.26 58.77
CA PRO A 10 3.53 -7.95 58.32
C PRO A 10 2.43 -8.05 59.45
N GLY A 11 1.24 -8.64 59.18
CA GLY A 11 0.28 -9.18 60.19
C GLY A 11 -1.02 -9.66 59.51
N ARG A 12 -1.53 -10.91 59.59
CA ARG A 12 -1.87 -11.92 60.62
C ARG A 12 -3.30 -11.76 61.22
N VAL A 13 -4.01 -12.91 61.32
CA VAL A 13 -5.29 -13.23 62.02
C VAL A 13 -6.53 -12.96 61.15
N GLY A 14 -7.57 -13.79 61.01
CA GLY A 14 -8.09 -15.06 61.57
C GLY A 14 -9.55 -15.16 61.05
N SER A 15 -10.03 -16.29 60.51
CA SER A 15 -10.68 -17.43 61.18
C SER A 15 -12.13 -17.18 61.65
N GLN A 16 -12.98 -18.21 61.41
CA GLN A 16 -14.38 -18.44 61.84
C GLN A 16 -15.45 -17.79 60.94
N GLY A 17 -16.56 -18.41 60.57
CA GLY A 17 -17.27 -19.64 60.97
C GLY A 17 -18.71 -19.45 60.43
N SER A 18 -19.34 -20.48 59.82
CA SER A 18 -20.42 -21.29 60.44
C SER A 18 -21.60 -20.42 60.94
N ASP A 19 -22.89 -20.64 60.64
CA ASP A 19 -23.67 -21.86 60.45
C ASP A 19 -25.15 -21.49 60.15
N LEU A 20 -25.86 -22.42 59.49
CA LEU A 20 -27.22 -22.93 59.78
C LEU A 20 -28.41 -21.94 59.82
N ASP A 21 -29.39 -22.08 58.92
CA ASP A 21 -30.54 -23.01 58.93
C ASP A 21 -31.77 -22.42 59.63
N SER A 22 -32.89 -22.40 58.92
CA SER A 22 -34.23 -22.41 59.50
C SER A 22 -35.25 -22.71 58.42
N SER A 23 -35.58 -24.00 58.35
CA SER A 23 -36.83 -24.54 57.83
C SER A 23 -38.06 -23.80 58.36
N ALA A 24 -39.06 -23.58 57.50
CA ALA A 24 -40.47 -23.79 57.82
C ALA A 24 -41.32 -23.70 56.55
N THR A 25 -41.72 -24.85 56.03
CA THR A 25 -43.07 -24.97 55.45
C THR A 25 -44.09 -24.74 56.57
N PRO A 26 -45.27 -24.21 56.24
CA PRO A 26 -46.40 -25.11 56.31
C PRO A 26 -47.35 -24.99 55.12
N ILE A 27 -47.92 -26.16 54.87
CA ILE A 27 -49.06 -26.48 54.03
C ILE A 27 -50.24 -25.52 54.28
N ASN A 28 -50.87 -25.05 53.20
CA ASN A 28 -52.33 -24.97 53.16
C ASN A 28 -52.83 -25.12 51.71
N THR A 29 -53.32 -26.32 51.44
CA THR A 29 -54.29 -26.63 50.39
C THR A 29 -55.62 -25.94 50.71
N VAL A 30 -56.20 -25.17 49.80
CA VAL A 30 -57.56 -25.42 49.26
C VAL A 30 -57.93 -24.41 48.16
N ASP A 31 -58.42 -25.03 47.10
CA ASP A 31 -59.21 -24.68 45.93
C ASP A 31 -60.23 -23.51 46.01
N VAL A 32 -60.77 -23.20 44.81
CA VAL A 32 -62.02 -22.50 44.46
C VAL A 32 -62.00 -20.97 44.25
N ASN A 33 -61.76 -20.60 42.99
CA ASN A 33 -62.65 -19.80 42.14
C ASN A 33 -63.47 -18.67 42.84
N ASN A 34 -63.06 -17.41 42.65
CA ASN A 34 -64.00 -16.29 42.65
C ASN A 34 -63.51 -15.16 41.74
N GLU A 35 -64.11 -15.12 40.56
CA GLU A 35 -64.27 -13.97 39.68
C GLU A 35 -64.69 -12.74 40.50
N SER A 36 -63.70 -11.98 40.96
CA SER A 36 -63.90 -10.63 41.45
C SER A 36 -63.17 -9.76 40.47
N SER A 37 -63.93 -9.19 39.52
CA SER A 37 -63.49 -8.11 38.65
C SER A 37 -62.54 -7.19 39.44
N SER A 38 -61.28 -7.15 39.06
CA SER A 38 -60.26 -6.27 39.65
C SER A 38 -60.45 -4.83 39.15
N GLU A 39 -61.70 -4.38 39.13
CA GLU A 39 -62.08 -2.98 38.95
C GLU A 39 -61.60 -2.21 40.18
N GLY A 40 -60.55 -1.41 39.97
CA GLY A 40 -60.06 -0.46 40.96
C GLY A 40 -58.60 -0.63 41.39
N PHE A 41 -57.85 -1.62 40.87
CA PHE A 41 -56.43 -1.71 41.17
C PHE A 41 -55.58 -0.90 40.17
N ILE A 42 -55.09 0.26 40.60
CA ILE A 42 -54.21 1.11 39.80
C ILE A 42 -52.81 0.50 39.75
N CYS A 43 -52.30 0.21 38.54
CA CYS A 43 -50.92 -0.21 38.33
C CYS A 43 -49.94 0.88 38.82
N PRO A 44 -49.05 0.59 39.79
CA PRO A 44 -48.11 1.57 40.34
C PRO A 44 -47.14 2.14 39.30
N GLN A 45 -46.92 1.40 38.19
CA GLN A 45 -46.07 1.86 37.10
C GLN A 45 -46.79 2.88 36.23
N CYS A 46 -48.06 2.66 35.90
CA CYS A 46 -48.87 3.62 35.12
C CYS A 46 -49.12 4.91 35.92
N MET A 47 -49.34 4.80 37.24
CA MET A 47 -49.51 5.95 38.14
C MET A 47 -48.26 6.84 38.24
N LYS A 48 -47.06 6.29 38.01
CA LYS A 48 -45.81 7.07 38.00
C LYS A 48 -45.58 7.79 36.66
N SER A 49 -46.04 7.21 35.56
CA SER A 49 -45.83 7.75 34.21
C SER A 49 -46.86 8.78 33.80
N LEU A 50 -48.09 8.67 34.32
CA LEU A 50 -49.24 9.50 33.96
C LEU A 50 -49.62 10.36 35.15
N GLY A 51 -49.57 11.69 34.97
CA GLY A 51 -49.58 12.65 36.08
C GLY A 51 -50.98 13.05 36.55
N SER A 52 -52.02 12.63 35.84
CA SER A 52 -53.42 12.96 36.15
C SER A 52 -54.32 11.73 36.08
N ALA A 53 -55.40 11.75 36.88
CA ALA A 53 -56.39 10.68 36.89
C ALA A 53 -57.08 10.49 35.53
N ASP A 54 -57.30 11.59 34.78
CA ASP A 54 -57.88 11.54 33.42
C ASP A 54 -56.95 10.88 32.39
N GLU A 55 -55.64 11.13 32.49
CA GLU A 55 -54.66 10.46 31.62
C GLU A 55 -54.54 8.97 31.93
N LEU A 56 -54.63 8.61 33.21
CA LEU A 56 -54.61 7.23 33.68
C LEU A 56 -55.85 6.46 33.20
N PHE A 57 -57.01 7.10 33.24
CA PHE A 57 -58.27 6.54 32.76
C PHE A 57 -58.23 6.28 31.25
N LYS A 58 -57.77 7.26 30.46
CA LYS A 58 -57.61 7.10 29.00
C LYS A 58 -56.60 6.02 28.63
N HIS A 59 -55.50 5.91 29.38
CA HIS A 59 -54.53 4.85 29.18
C HIS A 59 -55.10 3.47 29.52
N TYR A 60 -55.89 3.37 30.59
CA TYR A 60 -56.57 2.13 30.96
C TYR A 60 -57.55 1.67 29.87
N GLU A 61 -58.43 2.56 29.39
CA GLU A 61 -59.32 2.26 28.26
C GLU A 61 -58.54 1.82 26.99
N ALA A 62 -57.44 2.51 26.67
CA ALA A 62 -56.71 2.27 25.43
C ALA A 62 -55.80 1.03 25.45
N VAL A 63 -55.25 0.66 26.60
CA VAL A 63 -54.19 -0.36 26.70
C VAL A 63 -54.63 -1.60 27.48
N HIS A 64 -55.55 -1.44 28.42
CA HIS A 64 -55.96 -2.51 29.33
C HIS A 64 -57.41 -2.97 29.09
N ASP A 65 -58.32 -2.09 28.67
CA ASP A 65 -59.71 -2.43 28.34
C ASP A 65 -59.89 -2.82 26.86
N ALA A 66 -59.00 -2.36 25.97
CA ALA A 66 -58.99 -2.72 24.55
C ALA A 66 -58.61 -4.20 24.25
N GLY A 67 -58.57 -5.06 25.27
CA GLY A 67 -58.14 -6.45 25.19
C GLY A 67 -59.26 -7.49 25.11
N ASN A 68 -60.54 -7.10 25.17
CA ASN A 68 -61.64 -8.08 25.14
C ASN A 68 -62.35 -8.25 23.79
N ASP A 69 -61.89 -7.60 22.71
CA ASP A 69 -62.42 -7.92 21.37
C ASP A 69 -61.35 -7.87 20.27
N SER A 70 -60.88 -9.06 19.91
CA SER A 70 -60.51 -9.49 18.57
C SER A 70 -59.78 -8.52 17.62
N GLY A 71 -58.49 -8.81 17.39
CA GLY A 71 -58.00 -8.92 16.01
C GLY A 71 -56.98 -7.87 15.54
N HIS A 72 -55.77 -8.38 15.33
CA HIS A 72 -54.93 -8.11 14.16
C HIS A 72 -54.35 -6.68 13.96
N GLY A 73 -53.02 -6.57 14.09
CA GLY A 73 -52.27 -5.45 13.50
C GLY A 73 -50.84 -5.30 14.00
N GLY A 74 -49.92 -6.15 13.53
CA GLY A 74 -48.49 -6.03 13.84
C GLY A 74 -47.65 -7.13 13.18
N GLU A 75 -47.54 -7.07 11.84
CA GLU A 75 -47.00 -8.11 10.96
C GLU A 75 -45.50 -8.47 11.13
N SER A 76 -44.80 -7.91 12.13
CA SER A 76 -43.43 -8.30 12.49
C SER A 76 -43.34 -9.22 13.72
N ASN A 77 -44.45 -9.48 14.41
CA ASN A 77 -44.49 -10.29 15.64
C ASN A 77 -45.06 -11.72 15.45
N LEU A 78 -45.63 -12.02 14.28
CA LEU A 78 -46.26 -13.32 13.98
C LEU A 78 -45.26 -14.45 13.72
N ALA A 79 -44.08 -14.14 13.17
CA ALA A 79 -43.03 -15.14 12.94
C ALA A 79 -42.43 -15.65 14.27
N LEU A 80 -42.06 -14.72 15.16
CA LEU A 80 -41.55 -15.04 16.51
C LEU A 80 -42.57 -15.84 17.34
N LYS A 81 -43.86 -15.45 17.33
CA LYS A 81 -44.90 -16.20 18.04
C LYS A 81 -45.20 -17.57 17.42
N ARG A 82 -45.04 -17.74 16.10
CA ARG A 82 -45.24 -19.04 15.44
C ARG A 82 -44.13 -20.01 15.82
N ASP A 83 -42.89 -19.52 15.84
CA ASP A 83 -41.72 -20.29 16.26
C ASP A 83 -41.80 -20.65 17.76
N ASP A 84 -42.22 -19.72 18.62
CA ASP A 84 -42.49 -19.98 20.04
C ASP A 84 -43.61 -21.01 20.24
N VAL A 85 -44.70 -20.94 19.46
CA VAL A 85 -45.78 -21.93 19.52
C VAL A 85 -45.32 -23.30 19.03
N THR A 86 -44.40 -23.38 18.07
CA THR A 86 -43.81 -24.66 17.66
C THR A 86 -42.84 -25.21 18.70
N LEU A 87 -42.05 -24.36 19.37
CA LEU A 87 -41.16 -24.75 20.46
C LEU A 87 -41.96 -25.26 21.67
N LEU A 88 -43.02 -24.55 22.06
CA LEU A 88 -43.91 -25.00 23.13
C LEU A 88 -44.63 -26.32 22.79
N ARG A 89 -45.00 -26.52 21.52
CA ARG A 89 -45.56 -27.82 21.08
C ARG A 89 -44.53 -28.94 21.15
N GLN A 90 -43.28 -28.66 20.82
CA GLN A 90 -42.19 -29.63 20.94
C GLN A 90 -41.93 -29.95 22.42
N GLU A 91 -41.84 -28.94 23.29
CA GLU A 91 -41.65 -29.11 24.72
C GLU A 91 -42.79 -29.91 25.36
N VAL A 92 -44.04 -29.65 24.96
CA VAL A 92 -45.19 -30.47 25.41
C VAL A 92 -45.08 -31.93 24.94
N GLN A 93 -44.58 -32.18 23.72
CA GLN A 93 -44.35 -33.55 23.24
C GLN A 93 -43.23 -34.25 24.01
N ASP A 94 -42.13 -33.53 24.27
CA ASP A 94 -40.98 -34.05 25.02
C ASP A 94 -41.38 -34.33 26.48
N LEU A 95 -42.12 -33.43 27.13
CA LEU A 95 -42.67 -33.65 28.48
C LEU A 95 -43.65 -34.82 28.53
N GLN A 96 -44.50 -34.99 27.49
CA GLN A 96 -45.37 -36.16 27.39
C GLN A 96 -44.60 -37.47 27.22
N ALA A 97 -43.44 -37.44 26.55
CA ALA A 97 -42.54 -38.59 26.45
C ALA A 97 -41.88 -38.88 27.81
N SER A 98 -41.31 -37.87 28.46
CA SER A 98 -40.71 -38.03 29.79
C SER A 98 -41.71 -38.52 30.84
N LEU A 99 -42.97 -38.06 30.81
CA LEU A 99 -44.01 -38.55 31.71
C LEU A 99 -44.35 -40.04 31.48
N LYS A 100 -44.32 -40.50 30.22
CA LYS A 100 -44.54 -41.92 29.91
C LYS A 100 -43.37 -42.77 30.39
N GLU A 101 -42.15 -42.30 30.20
CA GLU A 101 -40.94 -42.94 30.72
C GLU A 101 -40.97 -43.00 32.25
N GLU A 102 -41.31 -41.90 32.94
CA GLU A 102 -41.41 -41.86 34.40
C GLU A 102 -42.49 -42.82 34.93
N LYS A 103 -43.65 -42.90 34.26
CA LYS A 103 -44.70 -43.88 34.58
C LYS A 103 -44.20 -45.31 34.38
N TRP A 104 -43.47 -45.57 33.31
CA TRP A 104 -42.86 -46.87 33.04
C TRP A 104 -41.82 -47.23 34.12
N TYR A 105 -40.93 -46.30 34.48
CA TYR A 105 -39.97 -46.49 35.57
C TYR A 105 -40.66 -46.73 36.91
N SER A 106 -41.73 -46.00 37.20
CA SER A 106 -42.52 -46.17 38.43
C SER A 106 -43.20 -47.53 38.47
N GLU A 107 -43.73 -48.01 37.35
CA GLU A 107 -44.36 -49.32 37.24
C GLU A 107 -43.34 -50.46 37.34
N GLU A 108 -42.17 -50.29 36.75
CA GLU A 108 -41.06 -51.25 36.87
C GLU A 108 -40.49 -51.29 38.30
N LEU A 109 -40.34 -50.13 38.95
CA LEU A 109 -39.93 -50.05 40.35
C LEU A 109 -40.97 -50.69 41.28
N LYS A 110 -42.27 -50.52 40.97
CA LYS A 110 -43.35 -51.18 41.71
C LYS A 110 -43.28 -52.70 41.57
N LYS A 111 -43.01 -53.24 40.37
CA LYS A 111 -42.81 -54.68 40.17
C LYS A 111 -41.59 -55.18 40.95
N GLU A 112 -40.49 -54.43 40.95
CA GLU A 112 -39.29 -54.80 41.71
C GLU A 112 -39.59 -54.79 43.22
N LEU A 113 -40.34 -53.80 43.72
CA LEU A 113 -40.79 -53.76 45.12
C LEU A 113 -41.71 -54.94 45.48
N GLU A 114 -42.68 -55.28 44.63
CA GLU A 114 -43.55 -56.44 44.83
C GLU A 114 -42.75 -57.75 44.84
N LYS A 115 -41.73 -57.86 43.99
CA LYS A 115 -40.79 -58.99 43.97
C LYS A 115 -39.97 -59.08 45.26
N TYR A 116 -39.42 -57.97 45.76
CA TYR A 116 -38.73 -57.95 47.06
C TYR A 116 -39.65 -58.26 48.24
N GLN A 117 -40.89 -57.77 48.21
CA GLN A 117 -41.87 -58.05 49.28
C GLN A 117 -42.34 -59.51 49.25
N GLY A 118 -42.43 -60.12 48.06
CA GLY A 118 -42.67 -61.55 47.88
C GLY A 118 -41.50 -62.42 48.35
N LEU A 119 -40.27 -61.99 48.10
CA LEU A 119 -39.05 -62.64 48.62
C LEU A 119 -38.95 -62.55 50.14
N GLN A 120 -39.26 -61.39 50.73
CA GLN A 120 -39.25 -61.19 52.18
C GLN A 120 -40.32 -62.02 52.90
N GLN A 121 -41.46 -62.33 52.25
CA GLN A 121 -42.45 -63.29 52.78
C GLN A 121 -41.99 -64.75 52.65
N GLN A 122 -41.10 -65.08 51.72
CA GLN A 122 -40.49 -66.42 51.61
C GLN A 122 -39.34 -66.64 52.60
N GLU A 123 -38.59 -65.60 52.97
CA GLU A 123 -37.44 -65.69 53.89
C GLU A 123 -37.82 -65.84 55.38
N ALA A 124 -39.11 -65.74 55.74
CA ALA A 124 -39.58 -65.92 57.12
C ALA A 124 -39.70 -67.41 57.56
N LYS A 125 -38.85 -68.30 57.04
CA LYS A 125 -38.74 -69.69 57.49
C LYS A 125 -37.26 -70.04 57.71
N PRO A 126 -36.78 -70.06 58.97
CA PRO A 126 -35.37 -70.33 59.23
C PRO A 126 -35.19 -71.85 59.35
N ASP A 127 -34.55 -72.49 58.37
CA ASP A 127 -33.93 -73.77 58.65
C ASP A 127 -32.75 -74.08 57.69
N GLY A 128 -31.55 -74.18 58.29
CA GLY A 128 -30.42 -74.99 57.86
C GLY A 128 -29.79 -74.75 56.47
N LEU A 129 -28.81 -73.83 56.37
CA LEU A 129 -27.93 -73.76 55.19
C LEU A 129 -26.50 -73.27 55.50
N VAL A 130 -25.80 -73.96 56.40
CA VAL A 130 -24.39 -73.64 56.72
C VAL A 130 -23.40 -74.25 55.71
N THR A 131 -23.80 -75.26 54.94
CA THR A 131 -22.93 -75.92 53.95
C THR A 131 -22.89 -75.23 52.59
N ASP A 132 -24.00 -74.66 52.09
CA ASP A 132 -24.00 -73.95 50.79
C ASP A 132 -23.30 -72.59 50.89
N SER A 133 -23.40 -71.94 52.06
CA SER A 133 -22.72 -70.67 52.35
C SER A 133 -21.19 -70.77 52.29
N SER A 134 -20.61 -71.94 52.60
CA SER A 134 -19.15 -72.13 52.58
C SER A 134 -18.60 -72.29 51.16
N ALA A 135 -19.35 -72.92 50.25
CA ALA A 135 -18.94 -73.10 48.86
C ALA A 135 -19.07 -71.79 48.07
N GLU A 136 -20.11 -71.00 48.34
CA GLU A 136 -20.26 -69.65 47.80
C GLU A 136 -19.15 -68.70 48.27
N LEU A 137 -18.76 -68.76 49.55
CA LEU A 137 -17.63 -67.97 50.07
C LEU A 137 -16.32 -68.29 49.34
N GLN A 138 -16.00 -69.56 49.13
CA GLN A 138 -14.80 -69.97 48.39
C GLN A 138 -14.85 -69.53 46.93
N SER A 139 -16.02 -69.62 46.29
CA SER A 139 -16.21 -69.12 44.91
C SER A 139 -16.01 -67.60 44.83
N LEU A 140 -16.48 -66.84 45.82
CA LEU A 140 -16.30 -65.39 45.88
C LEU A 140 -14.85 -65.00 46.15
N GLU A 141 -14.13 -65.74 47.00
CA GLU A 141 -12.70 -65.54 47.24
C GLU A 141 -11.89 -65.78 45.95
N GLN A 142 -12.19 -66.83 45.20
CA GLN A 142 -11.54 -67.10 43.93
C GLN A 142 -11.82 -66.00 42.89
N GLN A 143 -13.08 -65.56 42.76
CA GLN A 143 -13.43 -64.44 41.87
C GLN A 143 -12.75 -63.13 42.26
N LEU A 144 -12.59 -62.88 43.57
CA LEU A 144 -11.87 -61.70 44.06
C LEU A 144 -10.39 -61.76 43.69
N GLU A 145 -9.74 -62.92 43.84
CA GLU A 145 -8.34 -63.11 43.46
C GLU A 145 -8.15 -62.96 41.94
N GLU A 146 -9.02 -63.57 41.13
CA GLU A 146 -9.04 -63.40 39.68
C GLU A 146 -9.23 -61.91 39.30
N ALA A 147 -10.21 -61.22 39.90
CA ALA A 147 -10.44 -59.80 39.66
C ALA A 147 -9.26 -58.92 40.10
N GLN A 148 -8.56 -59.26 41.19
CA GLN A 148 -7.35 -58.55 41.62
C GLN A 148 -6.21 -58.71 40.61
N THR A 149 -6.01 -59.91 40.06
CA THR A 149 -5.00 -60.13 39.02
C THR A 149 -5.35 -59.40 37.73
N GLU A 150 -6.62 -59.38 37.33
CA GLU A 150 -7.07 -58.65 36.15
C GLU A 150 -6.91 -57.13 36.34
N ASN A 151 -7.22 -56.61 37.53
CA ASN A 151 -7.02 -55.19 37.84
C ASN A 151 -5.54 -54.78 37.74
N PHE A 152 -4.63 -55.64 38.21
CA PHE A 152 -3.20 -55.42 38.07
C PHE A 152 -2.76 -55.40 36.60
N ASN A 153 -3.26 -56.32 35.77
CA ASN A 153 -2.96 -56.35 34.33
C ASN A 153 -3.53 -55.11 33.61
N ILE A 154 -4.76 -54.72 33.92
CA ILE A 154 -5.38 -53.50 33.37
C ILE A 154 -4.56 -52.27 33.76
N LYS A 155 -4.09 -52.19 35.01
CA LYS A 155 -3.25 -51.08 35.46
C LYS A 155 -1.93 -51.01 34.69
N GLN A 156 -1.23 -52.13 34.52
CA GLN A 156 0.00 -52.16 33.71
C GLN A 156 -0.26 -51.74 32.25
N MET A 157 -1.34 -52.22 31.65
CA MET A 157 -1.72 -51.83 30.28
C MET A 157 -2.03 -50.33 30.21
N LYS A 158 -2.78 -49.79 31.18
CA LYS A 158 -3.12 -48.36 31.26
C LYS A 158 -1.85 -47.51 31.33
N ASP A 159 -0.92 -47.85 32.22
CA ASP A 159 0.34 -47.11 32.40
C ASP A 159 1.18 -47.13 31.09
N LEU A 160 1.19 -48.26 30.37
CA LEU A 160 1.87 -48.36 29.07
C LEU A 160 1.21 -47.49 28.00
N PHE A 161 -0.14 -47.45 27.95
CA PHE A 161 -0.85 -46.57 27.01
C PHE A 161 -0.63 -45.09 27.33
N GLU A 162 -0.60 -44.73 28.61
CA GLU A 162 -0.32 -43.37 29.06
C GLU A 162 1.11 -42.93 28.68
N GLN A 163 2.10 -43.81 28.85
CA GLN A 163 3.47 -43.57 28.38
C GLN A 163 3.54 -43.38 26.86
N LYS A 164 2.86 -44.23 26.09
CA LYS A 164 2.79 -44.08 24.63
C LYS A 164 2.11 -42.79 24.20
N ALA A 165 1.04 -42.39 24.88
CA ALA A 165 0.36 -41.12 24.61
C ALA A 165 1.28 -39.93 24.89
N ALA A 166 2.03 -39.96 25.99
CA ALA A 166 3.01 -38.93 26.32
C ALA A 166 4.15 -38.86 25.27
N GLN A 167 4.66 -40.01 24.83
CA GLN A 167 5.68 -40.07 23.78
C GLN A 167 5.17 -39.48 22.46
N LEU A 168 3.98 -39.89 22.01
CA LEU A 168 3.37 -39.34 20.79
C LEU A 168 3.14 -37.83 20.90
N ALA A 169 2.73 -37.33 22.07
CA ALA A 169 2.58 -35.89 22.30
C ALA A 169 3.91 -35.13 22.14
N THR A 170 5.02 -35.70 22.63
CA THR A 170 6.35 -35.09 22.44
C THR A 170 6.79 -35.13 20.98
N GLU A 171 6.59 -36.24 20.28
CA GLU A 171 6.94 -36.37 18.86
C GLU A 171 6.12 -35.39 17.99
N ILE A 172 4.82 -35.21 18.30
CA ILE A 172 3.97 -34.24 17.61
C ILE A 172 4.47 -32.81 17.84
N ALA A 173 4.87 -32.46 19.07
CA ALA A 173 5.41 -31.14 19.38
C ALA A 173 6.72 -30.87 18.62
N ASP A 174 7.63 -31.85 18.57
CA ASP A 174 8.90 -31.75 17.86
C ASP A 174 8.71 -31.62 16.34
N ILE A 175 7.80 -32.41 15.76
CA ILE A 175 7.46 -32.32 14.33
C ILE A 175 6.87 -30.95 14.01
N LYS A 176 6.01 -30.42 14.88
CA LYS A 176 5.41 -29.09 14.69
C LYS A 176 6.46 -27.98 14.75
N SER A 177 7.38 -28.01 15.71
CA SER A 177 8.50 -27.05 15.78
C SER A 177 9.33 -27.06 14.51
N LYS A 178 9.72 -28.24 14.03
CA LYS A 178 10.50 -28.39 12.79
C LYS A 178 9.72 -27.92 11.56
N TYR A 179 8.42 -28.19 11.51
CA TYR A 179 7.56 -27.73 10.42
C TYR A 179 7.47 -26.20 10.40
N ASP A 180 7.29 -25.56 11.55
CA ASP A 180 7.19 -24.11 11.66
C ASP A 180 8.53 -23.41 11.30
N GLU A 181 9.66 -23.98 11.73
CA GLU A 181 11.00 -23.53 11.33
C GLU A 181 11.19 -23.61 9.80
N GLU A 182 10.94 -24.78 9.20
CA GLU A 182 11.06 -24.98 7.74
C GLU A 182 10.09 -24.11 6.94
N ARG A 183 8.89 -23.88 7.47
CA ARG A 183 7.93 -22.95 6.88
C ARG A 183 8.48 -21.53 6.85
N SER A 184 9.04 -21.06 7.96
CA SER A 184 9.63 -19.71 8.03
C SER A 184 10.84 -19.55 7.08
N LEU A 185 11.69 -20.58 6.96
CA LEU A 185 12.81 -20.58 6.04
C LEU A 185 12.35 -20.58 4.58
N ARG A 186 11.31 -21.37 4.25
CA ARG A 186 10.68 -21.36 2.93
C ARG A 186 10.11 -19.98 2.58
N GLU A 187 9.37 -19.36 3.50
CA GLU A 187 8.79 -18.03 3.31
C GLU A 187 9.89 -16.98 3.08
N ALA A 188 10.99 -17.02 3.84
CA ALA A 188 12.14 -16.14 3.64
C ALA A 188 12.85 -16.36 2.29
N ALA A 189 12.99 -17.62 1.86
CA ALA A 189 13.55 -17.94 0.56
C ALA A 189 12.65 -17.47 -0.59
N GLU A 190 11.34 -17.61 -0.47
CA GLU A 190 10.35 -17.15 -1.45
C GLU A 190 10.36 -15.63 -1.58
N GLN A 191 10.46 -14.89 -0.46
CA GLN A 191 10.67 -13.44 -0.48
C GLN A 191 11.98 -13.03 -1.16
N LYS A 192 13.05 -13.82 -1.02
CA LYS A 192 14.31 -13.54 -1.71
C LYS A 192 14.19 -13.79 -3.22
N VAL A 193 13.53 -14.86 -3.63
CA VAL A 193 13.30 -15.19 -5.05
C VAL A 193 12.45 -14.12 -5.73
N THR A 194 11.38 -13.68 -5.08
CA THR A 194 10.52 -12.59 -5.60
C THR A 194 11.31 -11.30 -5.79
N ARG A 195 12.11 -10.86 -4.79
CA ARG A 195 12.98 -9.68 -4.92
C ARG A 195 13.99 -9.78 -6.06
N LEU A 196 14.71 -10.91 -6.16
CA LEU A 196 15.68 -11.12 -7.24
C LEU A 196 15.01 -11.15 -8.61
N THR A 197 13.79 -11.69 -8.71
CA THR A 197 13.00 -11.69 -9.95
C THR A 197 12.61 -10.27 -10.35
N GLU A 198 12.20 -9.43 -9.40
CA GLU A 198 11.88 -8.02 -9.66
C GLU A 198 13.12 -7.23 -10.10
N GLU A 199 14.28 -7.43 -9.46
CA GLU A 199 15.55 -6.82 -9.86
C GLU A 199 15.97 -7.24 -11.27
N LEU A 200 15.86 -8.53 -11.59
CA LEU A 200 16.15 -9.05 -12.92
C LEU A 200 15.25 -8.44 -13.99
N ASN A 201 13.95 -8.30 -13.70
CA ASN A 201 13.01 -7.66 -14.63
C ASN A 201 13.34 -6.18 -14.84
N LYS A 202 13.70 -5.45 -13.78
CA LYS A 202 14.15 -4.05 -13.89
C LYS A 202 15.39 -3.94 -14.77
N GLU A 203 16.39 -4.78 -14.56
CA GLU A 203 17.60 -4.78 -15.38
C GLU A 203 17.29 -5.14 -16.84
N ALA A 204 16.40 -6.09 -17.08
CA ALA A 204 15.96 -6.44 -18.42
C ALA A 204 15.29 -5.25 -19.14
N THR A 205 14.47 -4.46 -18.43
CA THR A 205 13.88 -3.23 -18.99
C THR A 205 14.94 -2.19 -19.31
N VAL A 206 15.91 -1.95 -18.41
CA VAL A 206 17.02 -1.02 -18.66
C VAL A 206 17.85 -1.45 -19.87
N ILE A 207 18.16 -2.73 -20.00
CA ILE A 207 18.89 -3.27 -21.17
C ILE A 207 18.09 -3.03 -22.46
N GLN A 208 16.77 -3.24 -22.43
CA GLN A 208 15.91 -2.99 -23.59
C GLN A 208 15.91 -1.50 -23.96
N ASP A 209 15.76 -0.61 -22.98
CA ASP A 209 15.77 0.84 -23.20
C ASP A 209 17.11 1.29 -23.79
N LEU A 210 18.22 0.88 -23.18
CA LEU A 210 19.57 1.16 -23.69
C LEU A 210 19.78 0.63 -25.12
N LYS A 211 19.26 -0.55 -25.43
CA LYS A 211 19.29 -1.10 -26.78
C LYS A 211 18.52 -0.22 -27.77
N THR A 212 17.34 0.28 -27.37
CA THR A 212 16.59 1.20 -28.23
C THR A 212 17.31 2.54 -28.42
N GLU A 213 17.89 3.11 -27.37
CA GLU A 213 18.69 4.34 -27.48
C GLU A 213 19.90 4.16 -28.40
N LEU A 214 20.59 3.02 -28.30
CA LEU A 214 21.77 2.72 -29.12
C LEU A 214 21.39 2.58 -30.60
N LEU A 215 20.22 2.02 -30.90
CA LEU A 215 19.67 1.94 -32.26
C LEU A 215 19.18 3.30 -32.79
N GLN A 216 18.75 4.21 -31.91
CA GLN A 216 18.29 5.55 -32.28
C GLN A 216 19.44 6.57 -32.45
N ARG A 217 20.68 6.21 -32.10
CA ARG A 217 21.82 7.10 -32.36
C ARG A 217 21.89 7.40 -33.86
N PRO A 218 22.17 8.68 -34.25
CA PRO A 218 22.36 9.03 -35.65
C PRO A 218 23.30 8.01 -36.29
N GLY A 219 22.87 7.45 -37.41
CA GLY A 219 23.56 6.35 -38.06
C GLY A 219 25.00 6.73 -38.34
N ILE A 220 25.88 5.74 -38.46
CA ILE A 220 27.24 5.97 -38.96
C ILE A 220 27.16 6.69 -40.31
N GLU A 221 26.09 6.44 -41.06
CA GLU A 221 25.68 7.11 -42.28
C GLU A 221 25.42 8.61 -42.09
N ASP A 222 24.65 9.02 -41.06
CA ASP A 222 24.38 10.44 -40.78
C ASP A 222 25.68 11.18 -40.44
N VAL A 223 26.53 10.56 -39.62
CA VAL A 223 27.84 11.12 -39.27
C VAL A 223 28.75 11.19 -40.51
N ALA A 224 28.70 10.21 -41.40
CA ALA A 224 29.47 10.20 -42.65
C ALA A 224 28.99 11.30 -43.61
N VAL A 225 27.67 11.51 -43.72
CA VAL A 225 27.08 12.59 -44.53
C VAL A 225 27.51 13.94 -43.97
N LEU A 226 27.35 14.18 -42.66
CA LEU A 226 27.78 15.42 -42.02
C LEU A 226 29.28 15.71 -42.21
N LYS A 227 30.13 14.68 -42.12
CA LYS A 227 31.56 14.81 -42.41
C LYS A 227 31.81 15.22 -43.87
N LYS A 228 31.09 14.62 -44.81
CA LYS A 228 31.21 14.96 -46.25
C LYS A 228 30.75 16.39 -46.51
N GLU A 229 29.62 16.79 -45.96
CA GLU A 229 29.10 18.16 -46.06
C GLU A 229 30.07 19.18 -45.44
N LEU A 230 30.65 18.88 -44.28
CA LEU A 230 31.66 19.74 -43.65
C LEU A 230 32.89 19.94 -44.54
N VAL A 231 33.42 18.86 -45.11
CA VAL A 231 34.57 18.93 -46.03
C VAL A 231 34.21 19.72 -47.29
N GLN A 232 32.99 19.58 -47.81
CA GLN A 232 32.53 20.35 -48.97
C GLN A 232 32.46 21.86 -48.66
N VAL A 233 31.90 22.23 -47.51
CA VAL A 233 31.82 23.64 -47.08
C VAL A 233 33.22 24.22 -46.87
N GLN A 234 34.13 23.49 -46.21
CA GLN A 234 35.53 23.90 -46.04
C GLN A 234 36.23 24.11 -47.39
N THR A 235 36.08 23.15 -48.31
CA THR A 235 36.65 23.25 -49.66
C THR A 235 36.11 24.48 -50.42
N LEU A 236 34.81 24.77 -50.28
CA LEU A 236 34.21 25.96 -50.89
C LEU A 236 34.78 27.26 -50.28
N MET A 237 34.88 27.33 -48.96
CA MET A 237 35.46 28.50 -48.28
C MET A 237 36.92 28.74 -48.67
N ASP A 238 37.73 27.68 -48.77
CA ASP A 238 39.13 27.77 -49.17
C ASP A 238 39.25 28.30 -50.60
N ASN A 239 38.45 27.76 -51.53
CA ASN A 239 38.43 28.25 -52.92
C ASN A 239 38.00 29.72 -53.01
N MET A 240 36.97 30.13 -52.26
CA MET A 240 36.53 31.54 -52.23
C MET A 240 37.61 32.46 -51.66
N THR A 241 38.35 32.00 -50.65
CA THR A 241 39.45 32.75 -50.06
C THR A 241 40.59 32.90 -51.07
N LEU A 242 40.97 31.81 -51.75
CA LEU A 242 42.00 31.82 -52.79
C LEU A 242 41.63 32.72 -53.98
N GLU A 243 40.37 32.69 -54.44
CA GLU A 243 39.94 33.61 -55.51
C GLU A 243 40.01 35.08 -55.07
N ARG A 244 39.57 35.39 -53.84
CA ARG A 244 39.68 36.75 -53.29
C ARG A 244 41.13 37.21 -53.20
N GLU A 245 42.05 36.34 -52.78
CA GLU A 245 43.48 36.63 -52.72
C GLU A 245 44.07 36.88 -54.11
N ARG A 246 43.70 36.05 -55.11
CA ARG A 246 44.12 36.24 -56.52
C ARG A 246 43.62 37.57 -57.08
N GLU A 247 42.36 37.92 -56.85
CA GLU A 247 41.79 39.21 -57.27
C GLU A 247 42.51 40.39 -56.60
N SER A 248 42.80 40.28 -55.31
CA SER A 248 43.54 41.30 -54.57
C SER A 248 44.95 41.51 -55.14
N GLU A 249 45.69 40.44 -55.48
CA GLU A 249 47.03 40.60 -56.05
C GLU A 249 46.97 41.17 -57.47
N LYS A 250 45.99 40.78 -58.30
CA LYS A 250 45.76 41.40 -59.62
C LYS A 250 45.53 42.91 -59.50
N LEU A 251 44.64 43.34 -58.61
CA LEU A 251 44.36 44.76 -58.38
C LEU A 251 45.61 45.51 -57.89
N LYS A 252 46.41 44.89 -57.03
CA LYS A 252 47.65 45.47 -56.53
C LYS A 252 48.68 45.65 -57.64
N ASP A 253 48.81 44.69 -58.55
CA ASP A 253 49.69 44.80 -59.72
C ASP A 253 49.21 45.86 -60.73
N GLU A 254 47.89 45.96 -60.95
CA GLU A 254 47.31 47.05 -61.74
C GLU A 254 47.57 48.42 -61.11
N CYS A 255 47.41 48.55 -59.78
CA CYS A 255 47.75 49.77 -59.06
C CYS A 255 49.22 50.17 -59.24
N LYS A 256 50.15 49.21 -59.07
CA LYS A 256 51.59 49.46 -59.31
C LYS A 256 51.86 49.91 -60.75
N LYS A 257 51.22 49.25 -61.73
CA LYS A 257 51.37 49.60 -63.15
C LYS A 257 50.86 51.01 -63.42
N LEU A 258 49.66 51.35 -62.97
CA LEU A 258 49.09 52.69 -63.09
C LEU A 258 49.96 53.74 -62.40
N GLN A 259 50.50 53.45 -61.21
CA GLN A 259 51.41 54.34 -60.50
C GLN A 259 52.69 54.61 -61.31
N SER A 260 53.27 53.58 -61.94
CA SER A 260 54.44 53.75 -62.82
C SER A 260 54.13 54.57 -64.08
N GLN A 261 52.94 54.39 -64.65
CA GLN A 261 52.46 55.16 -65.80
C GLN A 261 52.22 56.63 -65.42
N TYR A 262 51.59 56.87 -64.27
CA TYR A 262 51.41 58.22 -63.74
C TYR A 262 52.76 58.91 -63.54
N ALA A 263 53.71 58.27 -62.84
CA ALA A 263 55.03 58.83 -62.61
C ALA A 263 55.80 59.15 -63.91
N SER A 264 55.72 58.27 -64.92
CA SER A 264 56.35 58.54 -66.22
C SER A 264 55.68 59.67 -66.99
N SER A 265 54.33 59.75 -66.95
CA SER A 265 53.58 60.86 -67.53
C SER A 265 53.87 62.19 -66.82
N GLU A 266 54.00 62.18 -65.49
CA GLU A 266 54.33 63.35 -64.68
C GLU A 266 55.75 63.85 -64.94
N ALA A 267 56.71 62.94 -65.09
CA ALA A 267 58.07 63.28 -65.51
C ALA A 267 58.07 63.92 -66.91
N THR A 268 57.30 63.37 -67.84
CA THR A 268 57.15 63.92 -69.20
C THR A 268 56.51 65.31 -69.18
N ILE A 269 55.43 65.50 -68.41
CA ILE A 269 54.79 66.81 -68.23
C ILE A 269 55.77 67.82 -67.63
N SER A 270 56.57 67.40 -66.64
CA SER A 270 57.57 68.25 -66.00
C SER A 270 58.66 68.66 -67.00
N GLN A 271 59.13 67.73 -67.83
CA GLN A 271 60.07 68.03 -68.91
C GLN A 271 59.48 69.04 -69.91
N LEU A 272 58.28 68.79 -70.43
CA LEU A 272 57.60 69.69 -71.37
C LEU A 272 57.36 71.08 -70.78
N ARG A 273 56.99 71.18 -69.50
CA ARG A 273 56.87 72.46 -68.77
C ARG A 273 58.21 73.20 -68.71
N SER A 274 59.32 72.49 -68.48
CA SER A 274 60.65 73.08 -68.44
C SER A 274 61.12 73.58 -69.81
N GLU A 275 60.79 72.86 -70.88
CA GLU A 275 61.07 73.28 -72.26
C GLU A 275 60.22 74.49 -72.65
N LEU A 276 58.92 74.47 -72.32
CA LEU A 276 58.03 75.61 -72.53
C LEU A 276 58.51 76.87 -71.80
N ALA A 277 59.09 76.71 -70.60
CA ALA A 277 59.65 77.82 -69.83
C ALA A 277 60.91 78.44 -70.47
N LYS A 278 61.58 77.79 -71.44
CA LYS A 278 62.71 78.37 -72.20
C LYS A 278 62.25 79.26 -73.34
N GLY A 279 61.02 79.06 -73.84
CA GLY A 279 60.45 79.83 -74.96
C GLY A 279 60.51 81.36 -74.75
N PRO A 280 60.11 81.90 -73.57
CA PRO A 280 60.24 83.33 -73.29
C PRO A 280 61.69 83.85 -73.37
N GLN A 281 62.68 83.09 -72.90
CA GLN A 281 64.10 83.45 -73.01
C GLN A 281 64.56 83.48 -74.48
N GLU A 282 64.20 82.47 -75.27
CA GLU A 282 64.52 82.43 -76.70
C GLU A 282 63.87 83.60 -77.46
N VAL A 283 62.58 83.87 -77.21
CA VAL A 283 61.88 85.03 -77.77
C VAL A 283 62.55 86.34 -77.35
N ALA A 284 62.98 86.46 -76.09
CA ALA A 284 63.70 87.65 -75.62
C ALA A 284 65.03 87.85 -76.37
N VAL A 285 65.78 86.77 -76.63
CA VAL A 285 67.01 86.81 -77.44
C VAL A 285 66.70 87.28 -78.86
N TYR A 286 65.70 86.67 -79.53
CA TYR A 286 65.31 87.07 -80.88
C TYR A 286 64.83 88.52 -80.96
N VAL A 287 64.08 89.01 -79.95
CA VAL A 287 63.65 90.41 -79.88
C VAL A 287 64.85 91.36 -79.75
N GLN A 288 65.86 91.03 -78.94
CA GLN A 288 67.08 91.82 -78.83
C GLN A 288 67.87 91.87 -80.16
N GLU A 289 67.99 90.74 -80.85
CA GLU A 289 68.64 90.68 -82.17
C GLU A 289 67.89 91.52 -83.22
N LEU A 290 66.55 91.43 -83.25
CA LEU A 290 65.72 92.25 -84.13
C LEU A 290 65.87 93.75 -83.83
N GLN A 291 65.98 94.14 -82.56
CA GLN A 291 66.25 95.53 -82.18
C GLN A 291 67.63 96.00 -82.69
N LYS A 292 68.67 95.17 -82.58
CA LYS A 292 70.03 95.46 -83.11
C LYS A 292 70.04 95.55 -84.65
N LEU A 293 69.31 94.68 -85.33
CA LEU A 293 69.19 94.73 -86.78
C LEU A 293 68.45 96.01 -87.22
N LYS A 294 67.37 96.35 -86.51
CA LYS A 294 66.56 97.55 -86.79
C LYS A 294 67.38 98.83 -86.61
N SER A 295 68.21 98.94 -85.56
CA SER A 295 69.12 100.08 -85.40
C SER A 295 70.13 100.15 -86.55
N SER A 296 70.75 99.02 -86.91
CA SER A 296 71.70 98.94 -88.04
C SER A 296 71.07 99.35 -89.37
N VAL A 297 69.85 98.90 -89.67
CA VAL A 297 69.10 99.30 -90.87
C VAL A 297 68.78 100.80 -90.84
N ASN A 298 68.38 101.34 -89.69
CA ASN A 298 68.13 102.78 -89.55
C ASN A 298 69.39 103.61 -89.82
N GLU A 299 70.55 103.18 -89.29
CA GLU A 299 71.84 103.82 -89.56
C GLU A 299 72.22 103.78 -91.04
N LEU A 300 72.08 102.62 -91.70
CA LEU A 300 72.31 102.48 -93.14
C LEU A 300 71.36 103.35 -93.96
N THR A 301 70.10 103.44 -93.55
CA THR A 301 69.09 104.28 -94.19
C THR A 301 69.42 105.76 -94.04
N GLN A 302 69.87 106.19 -92.86
CA GLN A 302 70.37 107.55 -92.66
C GLN A 302 71.62 107.84 -93.48
N LYS A 303 72.60 106.91 -93.53
CA LYS A 303 73.79 107.03 -94.41
C LYS A 303 73.39 107.14 -95.90
N LYS A 304 72.41 106.36 -96.36
CA LYS A 304 71.87 106.43 -97.73
C LYS A 304 71.19 107.77 -98.01
N LYS A 305 70.39 108.29 -97.06
CA LYS A 305 69.79 109.64 -97.15
C LYS A 305 70.86 110.74 -97.19
N LYS A 306 71.91 110.65 -96.37
CA LYS A 306 73.06 111.58 -96.39
C LYS A 306 73.83 111.51 -97.72
N LYS A 307 74.00 110.33 -98.32
CA LYS A 307 74.60 110.17 -99.66
C LYS A 307 73.70 110.70 -100.79
N LYS A 308 72.37 110.58 -100.69
CA LYS A 308 71.42 111.16 -101.65
C LYS A 308 71.37 112.70 -101.63
N LYS A 309 71.68 113.35 -100.49
CA LYS A 309 71.78 114.82 -100.37
C LYS A 309 73.13 115.40 -100.86
N LYS A 310 74.09 114.56 -101.27
CA LYS A 310 75.42 114.95 -101.77
C LYS A 310 75.61 114.70 -103.28
N LYS A 311 74.54 114.36 -103.99
CA LYS A 311 74.45 114.37 -105.46
C LYS A 311 73.54 115.53 -105.85
#